data_AF-A0A948I445-F1
#
_entry.id   AF-A0A948I445-F1
#
_cell.length_a   1.000
_cell.length_b   1.000
_cell.length_c   1.000
_cell.angle_alpha   90.00
_cell.angle_beta   90.00
_cell.angle_gamma   90.00
#
_symmetry.space_group_name_H-M   'P 1'
#
loop_
_entity.id
_entity.type
_entity.pdbx_description
1 polymer ?
#
loop_
_entity_poly.entity_id
_entity_poly.type
_entity_poly.pdbx_seq_one_letter_code
_entity_poly.pdbx_strand_id
1 'polypeptide(L)'
;MVDTCCFRDERAHAGRQRIGWLSGGFVVRFHNKLRYGPARRIFNARTALLPSLALVVFLALGAVSTRAEIVLLGLGDSLMAGYGLDERESFTVQLEAALRDKGHDVRLVNAGVSGDTSAGGRARLDWALAEKPDAAIVELGANDGLRGLEPGQLYENLDAILTRLKQEGVPVLLAGMLAPPNFGTEYAKAFKAVYIRLAEKHGSVFYPFFL
;
A
#
# COMPACT_ATOMS: atom_id res chain seq x y z
N MET A 1 45.50 -31.19 15.38
CA MET A 1 44.95 -32.37 16.08
C MET A 1 43.58 -32.62 15.48
N VAL A 2 43.57 -33.44 14.43
CA VAL A 2 43.07 -34.85 14.41
C VAL A 2 41.54 -34.90 14.50
N ASP A 3 40.77 -35.61 13.69
CA ASP A 3 40.94 -36.51 12.54
C ASP A 3 39.53 -36.61 11.90
N THR A 4 39.32 -36.55 10.57
CA THR A 4 39.42 -37.63 9.56
C THR A 4 38.30 -38.70 9.64
N CYS A 5 37.81 -39.10 8.45
CA CYS A 5 37.11 -40.35 8.08
C CYS A 5 35.56 -40.38 8.21
N CYS A 6 34.78 -40.98 7.31
CA CYS A 6 35.13 -41.97 6.29
C CYS A 6 34.13 -42.01 5.11
N PHE A 7 34.70 -42.27 3.94
CA PHE A 7 34.07 -42.68 2.68
C PHE A 7 33.89 -44.22 2.65
N ARG A 8 33.09 -44.70 1.68
CA ARG A 8 32.79 -46.10 1.24
C ARG A 8 31.51 -46.74 1.79
N ASP A 9 30.83 -47.65 1.09
CA ASP A 9 30.68 -48.02 -0.33
C ASP A 9 29.70 -49.22 -0.35
N GLU A 10 28.99 -49.37 -1.48
CA GLU A 10 28.69 -50.65 -2.13
C GLU A 10 27.60 -51.65 -1.65
N ARG A 11 26.97 -52.22 -2.70
CA ARG A 11 26.13 -53.45 -2.88
C ARG A 11 24.62 -53.26 -2.75
N ALA A 12 23.84 -53.24 -3.83
CA ALA A 12 23.59 -54.27 -4.86
C ALA A 12 22.92 -55.55 -4.32
N HIS A 13 21.62 -55.70 -4.58
CA HIS A 13 20.97 -57.01 -4.71
C HIS A 13 19.90 -57.00 -5.81
N ALA A 14 20.09 -57.92 -6.75
CA ALA A 14 19.23 -58.23 -7.88
C ALA A 14 18.01 -59.05 -7.46
N GLY A 15 16.87 -58.81 -8.12
CA GLY A 15 15.65 -59.63 -8.02
C GLY A 15 14.98 -59.71 -9.38
N ARG A 16 14.84 -60.94 -9.88
CA ARG A 16 14.71 -61.31 -11.29
C ARG A 16 13.24 -61.50 -11.72
N GLN A 17 13.02 -61.22 -13.00
CA GLN A 17 11.86 -61.44 -13.87
C GLN A 17 10.98 -62.69 -13.64
N ARG A 18 9.71 -62.60 -14.05
CA ARG A 18 9.09 -63.62 -14.93
C ARG A 18 7.87 -63.11 -15.69
N ILE A 19 7.99 -63.23 -17.01
CA ILE A 19 6.97 -63.05 -18.05
C ILE A 19 6.18 -64.35 -18.16
N GLY A 20 4.86 -64.27 -18.33
CA GLY A 20 4.00 -65.41 -18.65
C GLY A 20 2.92 -64.99 -19.66
N TRP A 21 3.11 -65.38 -20.92
CA TRP A 21 2.08 -65.35 -21.96
C TRP A 21 1.46 -66.74 -22.07
N LEU A 22 0.13 -66.84 -22.05
CA LEU A 22 -0.59 -67.94 -22.71
C LEU A 22 -1.89 -67.44 -23.35
N SER A 23 -1.97 -67.72 -24.63
CA SER A 23 -3.02 -67.57 -25.62
C SER A 23 -4.31 -68.34 -25.31
N GLY A 24 -5.46 -67.79 -25.72
CA GLY A 24 -6.72 -68.52 -25.80
C GLY A 24 -7.88 -67.62 -26.20
N GLY A 25 -8.28 -67.68 -27.48
CA GLY A 25 -9.39 -66.90 -28.02
C GLY A 25 -10.75 -67.42 -27.57
N PHE A 26 -11.69 -66.49 -27.38
CA PHE A 26 -13.13 -66.78 -27.46
C PHE A 26 -13.84 -65.52 -27.96
N VAL A 27 -14.33 -65.56 -29.20
CA VAL A 27 -15.15 -64.49 -29.79
C VAL A 27 -16.60 -64.79 -29.41
N VAL A 28 -17.15 -64.04 -28.46
CA VAL A 28 -18.59 -64.04 -28.17
C VAL A 28 -19.24 -62.87 -28.90
N ARG A 29 -19.99 -63.19 -29.95
CA ARG A 29 -20.74 -62.21 -30.74
C ARG A 29 -22.09 -61.95 -30.05
N PHE A 30 -22.12 -60.97 -29.14
CA PHE A 30 -23.38 -60.48 -28.55
C PHE A 30 -24.16 -59.63 -29.55
N HIS A 31 -25.25 -60.16 -30.09
CA HIS A 31 -26.28 -59.36 -30.73
C HIS A 31 -27.16 -58.75 -29.65
N ASN A 32 -26.85 -57.53 -29.22
CA ASN A 32 -27.76 -56.76 -28.37
C ASN A 32 -28.47 -55.69 -29.21
N LYS A 33 -29.67 -56.02 -29.70
CA LYS A 33 -30.60 -55.03 -30.28
C LYS A 33 -31.23 -54.23 -29.14
N LEU A 34 -30.49 -53.27 -28.57
CA LEU A 34 -31.10 -52.22 -27.76
C LEU A 34 -31.63 -51.15 -28.70
N ARG A 35 -32.95 -51.13 -28.90
CA ARG A 35 -33.67 -50.00 -29.48
C ARG A 35 -33.38 -48.75 -28.64
N TYR A 36 -32.60 -47.84 -29.19
CA TYR A 36 -32.40 -46.50 -28.63
C TYR A 36 -33.68 -45.66 -28.86
N GLY A 37 -34.47 -45.44 -27.82
CA GLY A 37 -35.66 -44.59 -27.85
C GLY A 37 -35.34 -43.09 -27.77
N PRO A 38 -36.20 -42.20 -28.30
CA PRO A 38 -35.98 -40.75 -28.39
C PRO A 38 -35.99 -40.01 -27.03
N ALA A 39 -36.43 -40.68 -25.95
CA ALA A 39 -36.59 -40.09 -24.62
C ALA A 39 -35.29 -39.57 -23.97
N ARG A 40 -34.12 -39.92 -24.51
CA ARG A 40 -32.82 -39.51 -23.96
C ARG A 40 -32.33 -38.12 -24.42
N ARG A 41 -32.98 -37.49 -25.40
CA ARG A 41 -32.58 -36.15 -25.89
C ARG A 41 -33.00 -35.00 -24.97
N ILE A 42 -34.06 -35.17 -24.17
CA ILE A 42 -34.60 -34.10 -23.31
C ILE A 42 -33.84 -34.00 -21.97
N PHE A 43 -33.26 -35.11 -21.51
CA PHE A 43 -32.56 -35.16 -20.21
C PHE A 43 -31.15 -34.56 -20.25
N ASN A 44 -30.45 -34.62 -21.39
CA ASN A 44 -29.08 -34.11 -21.55
C ASN A 44 -29.01 -32.58 -21.82
N ALA A 45 -30.12 -31.94 -22.20
CA ALA A 45 -30.15 -30.51 -22.44
C ALA A 45 -30.36 -29.69 -21.14
N ARG A 46 -31.05 -30.26 -20.14
CA ARG A 46 -31.31 -29.59 -18.85
C ARG A 46 -30.17 -29.73 -17.83
N THR A 47 -29.34 -30.76 -17.95
CA THR A 47 -28.17 -30.99 -17.07
C THR A 47 -26.90 -30.25 -17.52
N ALA A 48 -26.86 -29.72 -18.73
CA ALA A 48 -25.74 -28.93 -19.26
C ALA A 48 -25.82 -27.42 -18.97
N LEU A 49 -26.99 -26.92 -18.57
CA LEU A 49 -27.25 -25.50 -18.24
C LEU A 49 -26.88 -25.10 -16.80
N LEU A 50 -26.92 -26.06 -15.87
CA LEU A 50 -26.59 -25.84 -14.46
C LEU A 50 -25.09 -25.61 -14.18
N PRO A 51 -24.13 -26.37 -14.77
CA PRO A 51 -22.70 -26.09 -14.54
C PRO A 51 -22.21 -24.83 -15.24
N SER A 52 -22.85 -24.42 -16.34
CA SER A 52 -22.51 -23.21 -17.10
C SER A 52 -23.00 -21.94 -16.40
N LEU A 53 -24.16 -21.96 -15.75
CA LEU A 53 -24.62 -20.85 -14.91
C LEU A 53 -23.76 -20.69 -13.65
N ALA A 54 -23.37 -21.81 -13.01
CA ALA A 54 -22.48 -21.78 -11.84
C ALA A 54 -21.08 -21.21 -12.18
N LEU A 55 -20.53 -21.53 -13.35
CA LEU A 55 -19.25 -20.98 -13.82
C LEU A 55 -19.32 -19.48 -14.12
N VAL A 56 -20.43 -19.00 -14.71
CA VAL A 56 -20.66 -17.56 -14.95
C VAL A 56 -20.83 -16.80 -13.63
N VAL A 57 -21.51 -17.37 -12.64
CA VAL A 57 -21.64 -16.78 -11.30
C VAL A 57 -20.29 -16.76 -10.57
N PHE A 58 -19.47 -17.82 -10.68
CA PHE A 58 -18.14 -17.88 -10.08
C PHE A 58 -17.16 -16.87 -10.72
N LEU A 59 -17.24 -16.68 -12.04
CA LEU A 59 -16.50 -15.63 -12.76
C LEU A 59 -16.98 -14.21 -12.41
N ALA A 60 -18.28 -14.03 -12.17
CA ALA A 60 -18.85 -12.73 -11.78
C ALA A 60 -18.52 -12.33 -10.33
N LEU A 61 -18.33 -13.31 -9.43
CA LEU A 61 -17.93 -13.08 -8.03
C LEU A 61 -16.43 -12.80 -7.85
N GLY A 62 -15.58 -13.22 -8.79
CA GLY A 62 -14.12 -13.03 -8.72
C GLY A 62 -13.61 -11.63 -9.09
N ALA A 63 -14.51 -10.71 -9.47
CA ALA A 63 -14.16 -9.37 -9.96
C ALA A 63 -14.42 -8.24 -8.95
N VAL A 64 -14.64 -8.56 -7.66
CA VAL A 64 -14.52 -7.55 -6.60
C VAL A 64 -13.03 -7.28 -6.39
N SER A 65 -12.49 -6.35 -7.17
CA SER A 65 -11.21 -5.73 -6.89
C SER A 65 -11.36 -4.94 -5.59
N THR A 66 -10.98 -5.55 -4.46
CA THR A 66 -10.77 -4.80 -3.23
C THR A 66 -9.53 -3.95 -3.48
N ARG A 67 -9.74 -2.65 -3.75
CA ARG A 67 -8.63 -1.70 -3.83
C ARG A 67 -7.85 -1.82 -2.52
N ALA A 68 -6.53 -2.01 -2.61
CA ALA A 68 -5.71 -2.06 -1.40
C ALA A 68 -5.87 -0.73 -0.63
N GLU A 69 -6.01 -0.82 0.70
CA GLU A 69 -6.07 0.34 1.60
C GLU A 69 -4.84 1.22 1.35
N ILE A 70 -5.06 2.51 1.14
CA ILE A 70 -4.01 3.52 0.95
C ILE A 70 -3.63 4.08 2.31
N VAL A 71 -2.37 3.97 2.70
CA VAL A 71 -1.85 4.55 3.93
C VAL A 71 -1.32 5.96 3.64
N LEU A 72 -2.00 6.98 4.16
CA LEU A 72 -1.61 8.38 3.98
C LEU A 72 -1.08 8.95 5.31
N LEU A 73 0.19 9.34 5.32
CA LEU A 73 0.86 9.90 6.50
C LEU A 73 0.62 11.41 6.61
N GLY A 74 0.07 11.87 7.72
CA GLY A 74 0.07 13.28 8.11
C GLY A 74 1.27 13.57 9.01
N LEU A 75 2.38 14.04 8.45
CA LEU A 75 3.53 14.51 9.22
C LEU A 75 3.36 15.99 9.49
N GLY A 76 3.09 16.37 10.74
CA GLY A 76 3.02 17.78 11.05
C GLY A 76 3.09 18.16 12.51
N ASP A 77 2.61 19.37 12.82
CA ASP A 77 2.64 19.89 14.18
C ASP A 77 1.28 19.77 14.90
N SER A 78 0.93 20.74 15.72
CA SER A 78 -0.38 20.90 16.34
C SER A 78 -1.56 20.87 15.38
N LEU A 79 -1.40 21.40 14.15
CA LEU A 79 -2.50 21.43 13.17
C LEU A 79 -2.87 20.03 12.70
N MET A 80 -1.85 19.20 12.48
CA MET A 80 -2.03 17.78 12.21
C MET A 80 -2.48 17.01 13.46
N ALA A 81 -1.92 17.34 14.63
CA ALA A 81 -2.23 16.65 15.89
C ALA A 81 -3.66 16.87 16.40
N GLY A 82 -4.35 17.93 15.94
CA GLY A 82 -5.66 18.31 16.46
C GLY A 82 -5.59 18.97 17.84
N TYR A 83 -4.58 19.83 18.06
CA TYR A 83 -4.40 20.49 19.35
C TYR A 83 -5.65 21.27 19.79
N GLY A 84 -6.16 20.97 20.99
CA GLY A 84 -7.32 21.64 21.57
C GLY A 84 -8.68 21.14 21.06
N LEU A 85 -8.70 20.08 20.25
CA LEU A 85 -9.92 19.47 19.70
C LEU A 85 -10.20 18.12 20.35
N ASP A 86 -11.45 17.64 20.23
CA ASP A 86 -11.72 16.22 20.40
C ASP A 86 -10.99 15.43 19.29
N GLU A 87 -10.54 14.21 19.59
CA GLU A 87 -9.80 13.37 18.64
C GLU A 87 -10.58 13.19 17.32
N ARG A 88 -11.92 13.11 17.40
CA ARG A 88 -12.81 12.94 16.24
C ARG A 88 -12.88 14.18 15.36
N GLU A 89 -12.54 15.34 15.89
CA GLU A 89 -12.57 16.63 15.20
C GLU A 89 -11.22 16.98 14.58
N SER A 90 -10.17 16.19 14.84
CA SER A 90 -8.85 16.40 14.25
C SER A 90 -8.91 16.41 12.72
N PHE A 91 -8.07 17.24 12.10
CA PHE A 91 -7.94 17.33 10.64
C PHE A 91 -7.77 15.94 10.02
N THR A 92 -6.98 15.08 10.66
CA THR A 92 -6.70 13.75 10.16
C THR A 92 -7.95 12.87 10.08
N VAL A 93 -8.78 12.87 11.14
CA VAL A 93 -10.00 12.08 11.16
C VAL A 93 -11.02 12.60 10.14
N GLN A 94 -11.15 13.93 10.05
CA GLN A 94 -12.07 14.56 9.10
C GLN A 94 -11.64 14.32 7.65
N LEU A 95 -10.34 14.38 7.36
CA LEU A 95 -9.81 14.08 6.02
C LEU A 95 -10.00 12.61 5.65
N GLU A 96 -9.74 11.68 6.57
CA GLU A 96 -9.97 10.25 6.33
C GLU A 96 -11.44 9.98 5.96
N ALA A 97 -12.37 10.51 6.76
CA ALA A 97 -13.80 10.37 6.51
C ALA A 97 -14.19 10.96 5.14
N ALA A 98 -13.73 12.18 4.83
CA ALA A 98 -14.02 12.84 3.56
C ALA A 98 -13.45 12.10 2.34
N LEU A 99 -12.30 11.42 2.47
CA LEU A 99 -11.73 10.60 1.40
C LEU A 99 -12.49 9.29 1.23
N ARG A 100 -12.91 8.65 2.33
CA ARG A 100 -13.74 7.44 2.30
C ARG A 100 -15.12 7.70 1.69
N ASP A 101 -15.74 8.83 2.02
CA ASP A 101 -17.01 9.26 1.41
C ASP A 101 -16.89 9.48 -0.11
N LYS A 102 -15.69 9.79 -0.60
CA LYS A 102 -15.37 9.90 -2.03
C LYS A 102 -14.99 8.56 -2.68
N GLY A 103 -15.08 7.45 -1.95
CA GLY A 103 -14.78 6.11 -2.44
C GLY A 103 -13.29 5.75 -2.46
N HIS A 104 -12.48 6.48 -1.70
CA HIS A 104 -11.08 6.13 -1.49
C HIS A 104 -10.94 5.32 -0.20
N ASP A 105 -10.48 4.08 -0.31
CA ASP A 105 -10.11 3.27 0.85
C ASP A 105 -8.78 3.77 1.40
N VAL A 106 -8.84 4.64 2.41
CA VAL A 106 -7.68 5.34 2.99
C VAL A 106 -7.66 5.10 4.49
N ARG A 107 -6.46 4.88 5.03
CA ARG A 107 -6.12 5.01 6.45
C ARG A 107 -5.16 6.17 6.61
N LEU A 108 -5.55 7.15 7.42
CA LEU A 108 -4.75 8.33 7.66
C LEU A 108 -3.98 8.19 8.97
N VAL A 109 -2.66 8.18 8.89
CA VAL A 109 -1.77 8.10 10.05
C VAL A 109 -1.52 9.52 10.56
N ASN A 110 -1.96 9.80 11.78
CA ASN A 110 -1.64 11.06 12.44
C ASN A 110 -0.24 10.99 13.08
N ALA A 111 0.74 11.61 12.44
CA ALA A 111 2.07 11.87 13.00
C ALA A 111 2.25 13.37 13.30
N GLY A 112 1.21 14.00 13.82
CA GLY A 112 1.22 15.35 14.36
C GLY A 112 1.79 15.39 15.77
N VAL A 113 2.69 16.33 16.05
CA VAL A 113 3.19 16.59 17.40
C VAL A 113 3.08 18.08 17.71
N SER A 114 2.25 18.41 18.70
CA SER A 114 2.03 19.81 19.08
C SER A 114 3.33 20.50 19.48
N GLY A 115 3.62 21.64 18.87
CA GLY A 115 4.81 22.44 19.13
C GLY A 115 6.06 22.03 18.36
N ASP A 116 5.97 21.04 17.47
CA ASP A 116 7.08 20.65 16.61
C ASP A 116 7.50 21.79 15.67
N THR A 117 8.81 22.03 15.63
CA THR A 117 9.43 22.76 14.53
C THR A 117 9.78 21.79 13.40
N SER A 118 10.21 22.32 12.26
CA SER A 118 10.76 21.55 11.14
C SER A 118 11.91 20.60 11.58
N ALA A 119 12.72 21.02 12.54
CA ALA A 119 13.79 20.20 13.11
C ALA A 119 13.23 19.02 13.92
N GLY A 120 12.18 19.24 14.71
CA GLY A 120 11.50 18.18 15.48
C GLY A 120 10.88 17.14 14.58
N GLY A 121 10.12 17.58 13.57
CA GLY A 121 9.53 16.70 12.58
C GLY A 121 10.57 15.88 11.80
N ARG A 122 11.71 16.49 11.45
CA ARG A 122 12.83 15.80 10.82
C ARG A 122 13.42 14.72 11.73
N ALA A 123 13.63 15.02 13.01
CA ALA A 123 14.28 14.11 13.95
C ALA A 123 13.49 12.80 14.16
N ARG A 124 12.16 12.84 13.98
CA ARG A 124 11.27 11.68 14.17
C ARG A 124 10.72 11.08 12.88
N LEU A 125 11.20 11.53 11.72
CA LEU A 125 10.67 11.09 10.43
C LEU A 125 10.75 9.57 10.26
N ASP A 126 11.85 8.94 10.69
CA ASP A 126 12.01 7.49 10.54
C ASP A 126 11.00 6.69 11.38
N TRP A 127 10.52 7.23 12.51
CA TRP A 127 9.42 6.62 13.27
C TRP A 127 8.10 6.71 12.52
N ALA A 128 7.82 7.84 11.87
CA ALA A 128 6.63 8.00 11.03
C ALA A 128 6.68 7.10 9.79
N LEU A 129 7.86 6.85 9.23
CA LEU A 129 8.07 5.95 8.07
C LEU A 129 7.87 4.47 8.41
N ALA A 130 7.91 4.08 9.69
CA ALA A 130 7.66 2.70 10.11
C ALA A 130 6.25 2.22 9.73
N GLU A 131 5.31 3.15 9.54
CA GLU A 131 3.94 2.90 9.06
C GLU A 131 3.87 2.51 7.58
N LYS A 132 4.98 2.65 6.83
CA LYS A 132 5.10 2.37 5.40
C LYS A 132 4.02 3.07 4.57
N PRO A 133 3.96 4.40 4.61
CA PRO A 133 2.92 5.15 3.92
C PRO A 133 3.08 5.08 2.40
N ASP A 134 1.94 5.07 1.69
CA ASP A 134 1.86 5.19 0.23
C ASP A 134 1.99 6.64 -0.25
N ALA A 135 1.70 7.61 0.64
CA ALA A 135 1.83 9.05 0.39
C ALA A 135 1.96 9.80 1.72
N ALA A 136 2.46 11.04 1.67
CA ALA A 136 2.56 11.90 2.86
C ALA A 136 2.06 13.33 2.61
N ILE A 137 1.42 13.91 3.63
CA ILE A 137 1.21 15.34 3.78
C ILE A 137 2.26 15.84 4.77
N VAL A 138 3.08 16.81 4.35
CA VAL A 138 4.08 17.44 5.21
C VAL A 138 3.61 18.85 5.55
N GLU A 139 3.21 19.04 6.81
CA GLU A 139 2.70 20.29 7.38
C GLU A 139 3.64 20.67 8.53
N LEU A 140 4.73 21.38 8.24
CA LEU A 140 5.71 21.79 9.25
C LEU A 140 6.19 23.20 8.96
N GLY A 141 6.57 23.90 10.03
CA GLY A 141 7.16 25.23 9.99
C GLY A 141 6.33 26.31 10.65
N ALA A 142 5.07 26.04 11.06
CA ALA A 142 4.28 27.03 11.80
C ALA A 142 5.02 27.48 13.07
N ASN A 143 5.56 26.53 13.83
CA ASN A 143 6.35 26.83 15.03
C ASN A 143 7.71 27.51 14.74
N ASP A 144 8.34 27.23 13.60
CA ASP A 144 9.54 27.95 13.16
C ASP A 144 9.23 29.43 12.94
N GLY A 145 8.12 29.71 12.24
CA GLY A 145 7.63 31.07 11.99
C GLY A 145 7.16 31.78 13.26
N LEU A 146 6.43 31.09 14.15
CA LEU A 146 6.00 31.65 15.44
C LEU A 146 7.17 32.01 16.35
N ARG A 147 8.30 31.30 16.23
CA ARG A 147 9.51 31.54 17.03
C ARG A 147 10.53 32.43 16.32
N GLY A 148 10.25 32.88 15.10
CA GLY A 148 11.17 33.72 14.32
C GLY A 148 12.50 33.01 13.98
N LEU A 149 12.48 31.69 13.79
CA LEU A 149 13.68 30.93 13.43
C LEU A 149 14.13 31.26 12.01
N GLU A 150 15.43 31.11 11.72
CA GLU A 150 16.00 31.40 10.42
C GLU A 150 15.33 30.59 9.29
N PRO A 151 14.81 31.22 8.22
CA PRO A 151 14.20 30.51 7.09
C PRO A 151 15.15 29.53 6.39
N GLY A 152 16.46 29.77 6.46
CA GLY A 152 17.46 28.83 5.97
C GLY A 152 17.41 27.49 6.70
N GLN A 153 17.20 27.51 8.02
CA GLN A 153 17.10 26.28 8.82
C GLN A 153 15.82 25.50 8.50
N LEU A 154 14.70 26.23 8.32
CA LEU A 154 13.45 25.65 7.84
C LEU A 154 13.65 24.95 6.49
N TYR A 155 14.33 25.62 5.55
CA TYR A 155 14.63 25.06 4.24
C TYR A 155 15.43 23.76 4.37
N GLU A 156 16.53 23.76 5.10
CA GLU A 156 17.39 22.58 5.27
C GLU A 156 16.64 21.40 5.88
N ASN A 157 15.79 21.66 6.88
CA ASN A 157 15.03 20.61 7.55
C ASN A 157 13.96 20.01 6.65
N LEU A 158 13.16 20.85 5.99
CA LEU A 158 12.15 20.38 5.05
C LEU A 158 12.79 19.70 3.84
N ASP A 159 13.93 20.19 3.34
CA ASP A 159 14.67 19.55 2.26
C ASP A 159 15.12 18.14 2.62
N ALA A 160 15.63 17.96 3.83
CA ALA A 160 16.03 16.65 4.34
C ALA A 160 14.82 15.70 4.48
N ILE A 161 13.69 16.21 4.99
CA ILE A 161 12.45 15.44 5.12
C ILE A 161 11.97 14.97 3.73
N LEU A 162 11.85 15.89 2.78
CA LEU A 162 11.38 15.59 1.43
C LEU A 162 12.33 14.65 0.69
N THR A 163 13.63 14.82 0.87
CA THR A 163 14.65 13.91 0.31
C THR A 163 14.48 12.50 0.87
N ARG A 164 14.31 12.36 2.18
CA ARG A 164 14.14 11.06 2.84
C ARG A 164 12.84 10.37 2.39
N LEU A 165 11.73 11.10 2.30
CA LEU A 165 10.45 10.59 1.78
C LEU A 165 10.59 10.12 0.32
N LYS A 166 11.29 10.90 -0.51
CA LYS A 166 11.56 10.53 -1.90
C LYS A 166 12.42 9.27 -2.03
N GLN A 167 13.38 9.05 -1.12
CA GLN A 167 14.20 7.83 -1.08
C GLN A 167 13.35 6.58 -0.76
N GLU A 168 12.30 6.72 0.04
CA GLU A 168 11.31 5.66 0.32
C GLU A 168 10.25 5.52 -0.80
N GLY A 169 10.34 6.35 -1.85
CA GLY A 169 9.35 6.35 -2.93
C GLY A 169 7.99 6.94 -2.52
N VAL A 170 7.93 7.69 -1.42
CA VAL A 170 6.69 8.27 -0.89
C VAL A 170 6.40 9.60 -1.58
N PRO A 171 5.36 9.73 -2.41
CA PRO A 171 4.92 11.01 -2.97
C PRO A 171 4.43 11.95 -1.87
N VAL A 172 4.69 13.23 -2.02
CA VAL A 172 4.44 14.24 -0.98
C VAL A 172 3.53 15.36 -1.48
N LEU A 173 2.54 15.69 -0.66
CA LEU A 173 1.89 17.00 -0.64
C LEU A 173 2.58 17.87 0.43
N LEU A 174 3.26 18.92 -0.02
CA LEU A 174 3.87 19.92 0.86
C LEU A 174 2.83 21.01 1.16
N ALA A 175 2.48 21.15 2.44
CA ALA A 175 1.59 22.19 2.92
C ALA A 175 2.40 23.42 3.33
N GLY A 176 2.14 24.54 2.65
CA GLY A 176 2.80 25.82 2.88
C GLY A 176 2.30 26.53 4.13
N MET A 177 3.20 27.23 4.81
CA MET A 177 2.88 28.13 5.91
C MET A 177 3.34 29.55 5.62
N LEU A 178 2.73 30.51 6.31
CA LEU A 178 3.14 31.92 6.30
C LEU A 178 3.66 32.32 7.67
N ALA A 179 4.74 33.10 7.68
CA ALA A 179 5.23 33.71 8.90
C ALA A 179 4.25 34.80 9.39
N PRO A 180 4.09 34.94 10.71
CA PRO A 180 3.37 36.08 11.28
C PRO A 180 3.98 37.43 10.84
N PRO A 181 3.15 38.48 10.63
CA PRO A 181 3.60 39.75 10.05
C PRO A 181 4.52 40.58 10.97
N ASN A 182 4.60 40.24 12.27
CA ASN A 182 5.39 40.97 13.27
C ASN A 182 6.91 40.83 13.10
N PHE A 183 7.40 39.85 12.33
CA PHE A 183 8.84 39.69 12.03
C PHE A 183 9.32 40.48 10.81
N GLY A 184 8.42 41.25 10.17
CA GLY A 184 8.74 42.12 9.05
C GLY A 184 8.66 41.44 7.67
N THR A 185 8.52 42.28 6.66
CA THR A 185 8.22 41.85 5.28
C THR A 185 9.30 40.96 4.67
N GLU A 186 10.57 41.24 4.94
CA GLU A 186 11.67 40.47 4.36
C GLU A 186 11.75 39.05 4.93
N TYR A 187 11.52 38.90 6.24
CA TYR A 187 11.39 37.58 6.87
C TYR A 187 10.21 36.81 6.27
N ALA A 188 9.03 37.44 6.17
CA ALA A 188 7.84 36.79 5.63
C ALA A 188 8.01 36.34 4.17
N LYS A 189 8.65 37.16 3.34
CA LYS A 189 8.99 36.79 1.95
C LYS A 189 9.95 35.61 1.90
N ALA A 190 11.03 35.66 2.67
CA ALA A 190 12.03 34.59 2.72
C ALA A 190 11.42 33.26 3.20
N PHE A 191 10.60 33.33 4.27
CA PHE A 191 9.88 32.18 4.82
C PHE A 191 8.94 31.55 3.80
N LYS A 192 8.08 32.35 3.14
CA LYS A 192 7.18 31.85 2.09
C LYS A 192 7.95 31.22 0.91
N ALA A 193 9.07 31.83 0.53
CA ALA A 193 9.88 31.35 -0.59
C ALA A 193 10.49 29.96 -0.35
N VAL A 194 10.69 29.55 0.92
CA VAL A 194 11.17 28.19 1.26
C VAL A 194 10.26 27.13 0.66
N TYR A 195 8.95 27.23 0.90
CA TYR A 195 7.98 26.22 0.45
C TYR A 195 7.90 26.12 -1.07
N ILE A 196 7.87 27.26 -1.78
CA ILE A 196 7.82 27.30 -3.25
C ILE A 196 9.05 26.62 -3.83
N ARG A 197 10.25 27.00 -3.35
CA ARG A 197 11.51 26.43 -3.83
C ARG A 197 11.61 24.93 -3.57
N LEU A 198 11.11 24.45 -2.44
CA LEU A 198 11.14 23.02 -2.10
C LEU A 198 10.14 22.21 -2.92
N ALA A 199 8.93 22.74 -3.12
CA ALA A 199 7.94 22.11 -4.00
C ALA A 199 8.49 21.94 -5.43
N GLU A 200 9.13 22.98 -5.99
CA GLU A 200 9.77 22.93 -7.30
C GLU A 200 10.95 21.94 -7.32
N LYS A 201 11.85 21.99 -6.33
CA LYS A 201 13.02 21.12 -6.25
C LYS A 201 12.63 19.64 -6.20
N HIS A 202 11.62 19.29 -5.42
CA HIS A 202 11.23 17.90 -5.19
C HIS A 202 10.15 17.40 -6.15
N GLY A 203 9.48 18.29 -6.87
CA GLY A 203 8.32 17.96 -7.70
C GLY A 203 7.10 17.55 -6.86
N SER A 204 7.00 18.09 -5.65
CA SER A 204 5.90 17.78 -4.71
C SER A 204 4.61 18.48 -5.14
N VAL A 205 3.46 17.87 -4.82
CA VAL A 205 2.19 18.59 -4.87
C VAL A 205 2.25 19.69 -3.82
N PHE A 206 1.86 20.93 -4.17
CA PHE A 206 2.00 22.07 -3.28
C PHE A 206 0.64 22.68 -2.93
N TYR A 207 0.34 22.73 -1.62
CA TYR A 207 -0.80 23.48 -1.10
C TYR A 207 -0.29 24.81 -0.51
N PRO A 208 -0.57 25.97 -1.14
CA PRO A 208 0.18 27.20 -0.86
C PRO A 208 0.10 27.74 0.57
N PHE A 209 -1.02 27.53 1.25
CA PHE A 209 -1.25 27.99 2.61
C PHE A 209 -2.28 27.09 3.29
N PHE A 210 -1.87 26.40 4.36
CA PHE A 210 -2.68 25.38 5.02
C PHE A 210 -3.77 25.93 5.96
N LEU A 211 -3.57 27.14 6.49
CA LEU A 211 -4.49 27.82 7.41
C LEU A 211 -5.43 28.81 6.72
#